data_AF-A0A2G2WHY1-F1
#
_entry.id   AF-A0A2G2WHY1-F1
#
_cell.length_a   1.000
_cell.length_b   1.000
_cell.length_c   1.000
_cell.angle_alpha   90.00
_cell.angle_beta   90.00
_cell.angle_gamma   90.00
#
_symmetry.space_group_name_H-M   'P 1'
#
loop_
_entity.id
_entity.type
_entity.pdbx_description
1 polymer ?
#
loop_
_entity_poly.entity_id
_entity_poly.type
_entity_poly.pdbx_seq_one_letter_code
_entity_poly.pdbx_strand_id
1 'polypeptide(L)'
;MELTIFLIFSLLLVHGALANSGEIVCEDLSVEICAYSVASSGRRCSLETYESSEVTTGYQCKTSEVVANIGLANLVESDECVSACGADRNSVGISSDSFLESTFTSKLCSHECYQKCPNIVDLYYNLALGEGVYLPAFCMGRNLNGRREMSQIQSSGVAWPPSAASDGYGRQLSEGPAASFAPLSASGGYGRLFSEGPAASVALTYDDLEAAAPW
;
A
#
# COMPACT_ATOMS: atom_id res chain seq x y z
N MET A 1 10.39 -24.41 -45.90
CA MET A 1 9.99 -25.47 -44.94
C MET A 1 11.04 -25.64 -43.84
N GLU A 2 12.34 -25.63 -44.17
CA GLU A 2 13.44 -25.69 -43.19
C GLU A 2 13.42 -24.50 -42.20
N LEU A 3 13.40 -23.25 -42.70
CA LEU A 3 13.47 -22.04 -41.87
C LEU A 3 12.29 -21.89 -40.89
N THR A 4 11.10 -22.31 -41.32
CA THR A 4 9.88 -22.28 -40.50
C THR A 4 9.93 -23.28 -39.35
N ILE A 5 10.57 -24.44 -39.55
CA ILE A 5 10.76 -25.45 -38.50
C ILE A 5 11.76 -24.94 -37.46
N PHE A 6 12.86 -24.30 -37.90
CA PHE A 6 13.83 -23.68 -36.99
C PHE A 6 13.22 -22.58 -36.13
N LEU A 7 12.37 -21.72 -36.70
CA LEU A 7 11.70 -20.65 -35.95
C LEU A 7 10.72 -21.21 -34.92
N ILE A 8 9.90 -22.21 -35.29
CA ILE A 8 8.97 -22.87 -34.37
C ILE A 8 9.72 -23.58 -33.24
N PHE A 9 10.82 -24.29 -33.55
CA PHE A 9 11.64 -24.97 -32.55
C PHE A 9 12.31 -23.97 -31.60
N SER A 10 12.79 -22.84 -32.12
CA SER A 10 13.35 -21.75 -31.31
C SER A 10 12.31 -21.12 -30.40
N LEU A 11 11.08 -20.87 -30.91
CA LEU A 11 9.97 -20.43 -30.07
C LEU A 11 9.64 -21.48 -29.00
N LEU A 12 9.53 -22.77 -29.34
CA LEU A 12 9.19 -23.82 -28.38
C LEU A 12 10.25 -23.98 -27.28
N LEU A 13 11.53 -23.79 -27.58
CA LEU A 13 12.60 -23.80 -26.57
C LEU A 13 12.54 -22.55 -25.67
N VAL A 14 12.25 -21.38 -26.23
CA VAL A 14 12.10 -20.13 -25.45
C VAL A 14 10.86 -20.18 -24.55
N HIS A 15 9.75 -20.74 -25.02
CA HIS A 15 8.53 -20.94 -24.22
C HIS A 15 8.65 -22.13 -23.25
N GLY A 16 9.42 -23.17 -23.62
CA GLY A 16 9.68 -24.34 -22.78
C GLY A 16 10.61 -24.04 -21.60
N ALA A 17 11.51 -23.08 -21.74
CA ALA A 17 12.35 -22.60 -20.64
C ALA A 17 11.58 -21.77 -19.60
N LEU A 18 10.42 -21.19 -19.97
CA LEU A 18 9.52 -20.47 -19.05
C LEU A 18 8.54 -21.41 -18.33
N ALA A 19 8.46 -22.68 -18.71
CA ALA A 19 7.51 -23.66 -18.17
C ALA A 19 8.09 -24.54 -17.04
N ASN A 20 9.31 -24.26 -16.58
CA ASN A 20 9.81 -24.80 -15.31
C ASN A 20 9.56 -23.78 -14.19
N SER A 21 8.31 -23.43 -13.92
CA SER A 21 7.98 -22.93 -12.57
C SER A 21 8.04 -24.13 -11.63
N GLY A 22 9.27 -24.51 -11.29
CA GLY A 22 9.53 -25.39 -10.16
C GLY A 22 8.79 -24.85 -8.94
N GLU A 23 8.36 -25.75 -8.09
CA GLU A 23 7.70 -25.38 -6.85
C GLU A 23 8.60 -24.44 -6.04
N ILE A 24 8.16 -23.21 -5.79
CA ILE A 24 8.91 -22.29 -4.93
C ILE A 24 8.67 -22.71 -3.48
N VAL A 25 9.73 -23.19 -2.84
CA VAL A 25 9.82 -23.42 -1.39
C VAL A 25 10.80 -22.39 -0.84
N CYS A 26 10.37 -21.56 0.12
CA CYS A 26 11.19 -20.43 0.57
C CYS A 26 12.53 -20.88 1.14
N GLU A 27 12.56 -22.00 1.86
CA GLU A 27 13.75 -22.55 2.51
C GLU A 27 14.82 -23.02 1.49
N ASP A 28 14.43 -23.27 0.24
CA ASP A 28 15.34 -23.67 -0.85
C ASP A 28 15.89 -22.47 -1.64
N LEU A 29 15.38 -21.24 -1.39
CA LEU A 29 15.82 -20.03 -2.07
C LEU A 29 17.16 -19.52 -1.51
N SER A 30 18.00 -18.99 -2.40
CA SER A 30 19.16 -18.22 -1.98
C SER A 30 18.73 -16.87 -1.37
N VAL A 31 19.59 -16.31 -0.51
CA VAL A 31 19.35 -15.03 0.17
C VAL A 31 19.01 -13.91 -0.81
N GLU A 32 19.66 -13.89 -1.99
CA GLU A 32 19.49 -12.86 -3.01
C GLU A 32 18.07 -12.84 -3.61
N ILE A 33 17.37 -13.96 -3.67
CA ILE A 33 16.02 -14.05 -4.24
C ILE A 33 14.94 -14.34 -3.18
N CYS A 34 15.30 -14.33 -1.90
CA CYS A 34 14.38 -14.66 -0.82
C CYS A 34 13.31 -13.58 -0.61
N ALA A 35 13.72 -12.34 -0.34
CA ALA A 35 12.79 -11.25 -0.09
C ALA A 35 11.95 -10.96 -1.35
N TYR A 36 10.66 -10.70 -1.14
CA TYR A 36 9.67 -10.45 -2.20
C TYR A 36 9.41 -11.64 -3.14
N SER A 37 9.70 -12.86 -2.67
CA SER A 37 9.24 -14.09 -3.30
C SER A 37 7.99 -14.65 -2.62
N VAL A 38 7.21 -15.43 -3.36
CA VAL A 38 5.99 -16.10 -2.90
C VAL A 38 6.08 -17.57 -3.23
N ALA A 39 5.98 -18.40 -2.20
CA ALA A 39 5.99 -19.85 -2.32
C ALA A 39 4.80 -20.37 -3.14
N SER A 40 4.89 -21.62 -3.58
CA SER A 40 3.80 -22.37 -4.19
C SER A 40 2.53 -22.40 -3.33
N SER A 41 2.72 -22.41 -2.01
CA SER A 41 1.64 -22.34 -1.02
C SER A 41 0.92 -20.99 -0.94
N GLY A 42 1.37 -19.97 -1.67
CA GLY A 42 0.84 -18.60 -1.63
C GLY A 42 1.33 -17.77 -0.43
N ARG A 43 2.18 -18.35 0.43
CA ARG A 43 2.83 -17.63 1.54
C ARG A 43 4.08 -16.92 1.05
N ARG A 44 4.36 -15.74 1.61
CA ARG A 44 5.55 -14.96 1.28
C ARG A 44 6.81 -15.56 1.90
N CYS A 45 7.93 -15.36 1.23
CA CYS A 45 9.24 -15.66 1.77
C CYS A 45 9.79 -14.43 2.50
N SER A 46 10.46 -14.66 3.63
CA SER A 46 11.07 -13.61 4.42
C SER A 46 12.49 -14.00 4.79
N LEU A 47 13.40 -13.02 4.71
CA LEU A 47 14.77 -13.20 5.11
C LEU A 47 14.86 -13.07 6.64
N GLU A 48 15.45 -14.07 7.29
CA GLU A 48 15.65 -14.09 8.73
C GLU A 48 17.14 -14.21 9.06
N THR A 49 17.50 -13.74 10.25
CA THR A 49 18.84 -13.95 10.80
C THR A 49 18.87 -15.23 11.62
N TYR A 50 20.03 -15.89 11.65
CA TYR A 50 20.28 -17.00 12.55
C TYR A 50 21.64 -16.85 13.21
N GLU A 51 21.75 -17.37 14.44
CA GLU A 51 23.02 -17.46 15.15
C GLU A 51 23.83 -18.60 14.53
N SER A 52 24.86 -18.23 13.77
CA SER A 52 25.90 -19.15 13.35
C SER A 52 26.84 -19.42 14.53
N SER A 53 27.46 -20.59 14.57
CA SER A 53 28.54 -20.88 15.52
C SER A 53 29.80 -20.02 15.29
N GLU A 54 29.87 -19.30 14.18
CA GLU A 54 30.90 -18.31 13.89
C GLU A 54 30.48 -16.91 14.36
N VAL A 55 31.45 -16.00 14.55
CA VAL A 55 31.25 -14.61 15.04
C VAL A 55 30.33 -13.76 14.13
N THR A 56 29.90 -14.29 12.98
CA THR A 56 29.04 -13.62 12.00
C THR A 56 27.60 -14.11 12.06
N THR A 57 26.65 -13.18 12.16
CA THR A 57 25.21 -13.48 11.99
C THR A 57 24.96 -13.97 10.56
N GLY A 58 24.37 -15.16 10.42
CA GLY A 58 24.00 -15.71 9.12
C GLY A 58 22.59 -15.28 8.71
N TYR A 59 22.29 -15.41 7.42
CA TYR A 59 20.95 -15.17 6.87
C TYR A 59 20.37 -16.44 6.28
N GLN A 60 19.08 -16.64 6.47
CA GLN A 60 18.34 -17.75 5.89
C GLN A 60 16.98 -17.29 5.40
N CYS A 61 16.47 -17.95 4.37
CA CYS A 61 15.12 -17.71 3.89
C CYS A 61 14.13 -18.61 4.62
N LYS A 62 12.98 -18.07 5.02
CA LYS A 62 11.88 -18.84 5.61
C LYS A 62 10.55 -18.48 5.01
N THR A 63 9.61 -19.42 5.08
CA THR A 63 8.23 -19.14 4.74
C THR A 63 7.55 -18.35 5.86
N SER A 64 7.07 -17.15 5.54
CA SER A 64 6.30 -16.28 6.45
C SER A 64 4.87 -16.80 6.64
N GLU A 65 4.19 -16.30 7.68
CA GLU A 65 2.75 -16.48 7.87
C GLU A 65 1.92 -15.52 6.99
N VAL A 66 2.55 -14.50 6.40
CA VAL A 66 1.89 -13.52 5.54
C VAL A 66 1.54 -14.16 4.19
N VAL A 67 0.24 -14.28 3.92
CA VAL A 67 -0.30 -14.80 2.66
C VAL A 67 -0.36 -13.69 1.62
N ALA A 68 0.08 -13.99 0.39
CA ALA A 68 -0.03 -13.10 -0.75
C ALA A 68 -1.42 -13.17 -1.39
N ASN A 69 -1.81 -12.12 -2.11
CA ASN A 69 -3.05 -12.12 -2.88
C ASN A 69 -3.07 -13.26 -3.92
N ILE A 70 -4.29 -13.64 -4.31
CA ILE A 70 -4.57 -14.70 -5.27
C ILE A 70 -3.85 -14.38 -6.59
N GLY A 71 -3.19 -15.38 -7.15
CA GLY A 71 -2.46 -15.26 -8.43
C GLY A 71 -0.99 -14.85 -8.29
N LEU A 72 -0.51 -14.59 -7.07
CA LEU A 72 0.91 -14.30 -6.82
C LEU A 72 1.73 -15.53 -6.37
N ALA A 73 1.13 -16.71 -6.27
CA ALA A 73 1.85 -17.93 -5.91
C ALA A 73 2.91 -18.30 -6.96
N ASN A 74 4.06 -18.84 -6.52
CA ASN A 74 5.23 -19.13 -7.37
C ASN A 74 5.79 -17.89 -8.11
N LEU A 75 5.71 -16.70 -7.50
CA LEU A 75 6.26 -15.47 -8.05
C LEU A 75 7.55 -15.07 -7.33
N VAL A 76 8.56 -14.70 -8.10
CA VAL A 76 9.76 -13.98 -7.61
C VAL A 76 9.70 -12.58 -8.21
N GLU A 77 9.63 -11.54 -7.38
CA GLU A 77 9.70 -10.16 -7.87
C GLU A 77 11.07 -9.86 -8.49
N SER A 78 11.07 -9.08 -9.58
CA SER A 78 12.28 -8.76 -10.32
C SER A 78 13.11 -7.67 -9.62
N ASP A 79 14.40 -7.57 -9.94
CA ASP A 79 15.26 -6.50 -9.43
C ASP A 79 14.79 -5.11 -9.88
N GLU A 80 14.22 -5.04 -11.09
CA GLU A 80 13.58 -3.83 -11.59
C GLU A 80 12.44 -3.40 -10.67
N CYS A 81 11.59 -4.36 -10.25
CA CYS A 81 10.51 -4.06 -9.33
C CYS A 81 10.97 -3.68 -7.93
N VAL A 82 11.94 -4.43 -7.37
CA VAL A 82 12.55 -4.11 -6.08
C VAL A 82 13.09 -2.67 -6.08
N SER A 83 13.87 -2.31 -7.11
CA SER A 83 14.50 -0.99 -7.20
C SER A 83 13.51 0.15 -7.50
N ALA A 84 12.49 -0.12 -8.32
CA ALA A 84 11.41 0.82 -8.65
C ALA A 84 10.54 1.16 -7.43
N CYS A 85 10.28 0.16 -6.57
CA CYS A 85 9.54 0.34 -5.32
C CYS A 85 10.39 0.89 -4.17
N GLY A 86 11.72 0.98 -4.35
CA GLY A 86 12.64 1.41 -3.29
C GLY A 86 12.84 0.37 -2.20
N ALA A 87 12.45 -0.87 -2.47
CA ALA A 87 12.64 -2.01 -1.60
C ALA A 87 14.11 -2.51 -1.66
N ASP A 88 14.51 -3.29 -0.67
CA ASP A 88 15.82 -3.93 -0.59
C ASP A 88 15.68 -5.44 -0.37
N ARG A 89 16.37 -6.24 -1.19
CA ARG A 89 16.42 -7.70 -1.08
C ARG A 89 17.06 -8.19 0.21
N ASN A 90 17.89 -7.36 0.83
CA ASN A 90 18.57 -7.67 2.08
C ASN A 90 17.76 -7.26 3.32
N SER A 91 16.53 -6.77 3.13
CA SER A 91 15.63 -6.48 4.25
C SER A 91 15.30 -7.76 5.01
N VAL A 92 15.54 -7.73 6.32
CA VAL A 92 15.24 -8.82 7.23
C VAL A 92 13.82 -8.64 7.74
N GLY A 93 13.02 -9.70 7.66
CA GLY A 93 11.64 -9.70 8.12
C GLY A 93 10.68 -9.00 7.15
N ILE A 94 9.49 -8.72 7.66
CA ILE A 94 8.46 -7.90 7.03
C ILE A 94 8.05 -6.86 8.07
N SER A 95 8.22 -5.57 7.76
CA SER A 95 7.89 -4.48 8.69
C SER A 95 7.24 -3.30 7.98
N SER A 96 6.42 -2.54 8.73
CA SER A 96 5.79 -1.29 8.29
C SER A 96 6.70 -0.07 8.46
N ASP A 97 7.88 -0.22 9.10
CA ASP A 97 8.79 0.91 9.38
C ASP A 97 9.27 1.64 8.12
N SER A 98 9.32 0.95 6.97
CA SER A 98 9.67 1.54 5.68
C SER A 98 8.77 2.73 5.31
N PHE A 99 7.53 2.80 5.82
CA PHE A 99 6.64 3.94 5.61
C PHE A 99 7.14 5.26 6.23
N LEU A 100 8.06 5.19 7.19
CA LEU A 100 8.70 6.38 7.79
C LEU A 100 9.77 6.98 6.87
N GLU A 101 10.26 6.23 5.89
CA GLU A 101 11.28 6.68 4.96
C GLU A 101 10.65 7.37 3.73
N SER A 102 10.96 8.66 3.55
CA SER A 102 10.35 9.48 2.48
C SER A 102 10.75 9.02 1.07
N THR A 103 11.97 8.52 0.94
CA THR A 103 12.56 7.93 -0.27
C THR A 103 11.85 6.63 -0.66
N PHE A 104 11.71 5.69 0.28
CA PHE A 104 10.97 4.44 0.07
C PHE A 104 9.54 4.74 -0.37
N THR A 105 8.81 5.51 0.43
CA THR A 105 7.41 5.82 0.13
C THR A 105 7.27 6.52 -1.22
N SER A 106 8.23 7.38 -1.63
CA SER A 106 8.17 8.09 -2.92
C SER A 106 8.27 7.12 -4.09
N LYS A 107 9.09 6.09 -3.94
CA LYS A 107 9.26 5.02 -4.92
C LYS A 107 8.09 4.04 -4.91
N LEU A 108 7.60 3.64 -3.74
CA LEU A 108 6.41 2.81 -3.60
C LEU A 108 5.18 3.43 -4.31
N CYS A 109 5.01 4.75 -4.18
CA CYS A 109 3.93 5.49 -4.83
C CYS A 109 4.22 5.94 -6.26
N SER A 110 5.38 5.55 -6.84
CA SER A 110 5.68 5.81 -8.25
C SER A 110 4.81 4.95 -9.16
N HIS A 111 4.56 5.41 -10.37
CA HIS A 111 3.80 4.64 -11.36
C HIS A 111 4.51 3.32 -11.71
N GLU A 112 5.85 3.35 -11.79
CA GLU A 112 6.69 2.19 -12.07
C GLU A 112 6.50 1.08 -11.03
N CYS A 113 6.45 1.42 -9.74
CA CYS A 113 6.17 0.43 -8.70
C CYS A 113 4.69 0.05 -8.67
N TYR A 114 3.82 1.05 -8.51
CA TYR A 114 2.44 0.84 -8.11
C TYR A 114 1.63 0.02 -9.13
N GLN A 115 1.94 0.16 -10.43
CA GLN A 115 1.24 -0.57 -11.48
C GLN A 115 1.93 -1.84 -11.97
N LYS A 116 3.24 -1.99 -11.75
CA LYS A 116 4.03 -3.07 -12.39
C LYS A 116 4.55 -4.12 -11.43
N CYS A 117 4.51 -3.86 -10.12
CA CYS A 117 5.15 -4.71 -9.10
C CYS A 117 4.11 -5.24 -8.11
N PRO A 118 3.25 -6.17 -8.56
CA PRO A 118 2.03 -6.52 -7.84
C PRO A 118 2.30 -7.18 -6.49
N ASN A 119 3.38 -7.95 -6.30
CA ASN A 119 3.64 -8.57 -4.99
C ASN A 119 4.18 -7.57 -3.97
N ILE A 120 5.06 -6.65 -4.38
CA ILE A 120 5.55 -5.58 -3.49
C ILE A 120 4.40 -4.67 -3.10
N VAL A 121 3.59 -4.24 -4.07
CA VAL A 121 2.43 -3.37 -3.82
C VAL A 121 1.40 -4.06 -2.94
N ASP A 122 1.08 -5.33 -3.20
CA ASP A 122 0.16 -6.10 -2.36
C ASP A 122 0.66 -6.23 -0.92
N LEU A 123 1.97 -6.48 -0.73
CA LEU A 123 2.56 -6.56 0.62
C LEU A 123 2.38 -5.25 1.38
N TYR A 124 2.82 -4.14 0.80
CA TYR A 124 2.77 -2.84 1.47
C TYR A 124 1.35 -2.29 1.58
N TYR A 125 0.45 -2.61 0.65
CA TYR A 125 -0.96 -2.28 0.78
C TYR A 125 -1.56 -2.93 2.04
N ASN A 126 -1.31 -4.22 2.25
CA ASN A 126 -1.82 -4.93 3.43
C ASN A 126 -1.15 -4.48 4.72
N LEU A 127 0.15 -4.17 4.70
CA LEU A 127 0.84 -3.58 5.86
C LEU A 127 0.24 -2.22 6.22
N ALA A 128 0.04 -1.33 5.24
CA ALA A 128 -0.59 -0.03 5.47
C ALA A 128 -1.99 -0.18 6.06
N LEU A 129 -2.80 -1.11 5.53
CA LEU A 129 -4.12 -1.41 6.08
C LEU A 129 -4.05 -1.91 7.53
N GLY A 130 -3.05 -2.75 7.85
CA GLY A 130 -2.78 -3.19 9.23
C GLY A 130 -2.46 -2.03 10.17
N GLU A 131 -1.81 -0.99 9.68
CA GLU A 131 -1.54 0.27 10.39
C GLU A 131 -2.70 1.27 10.35
N GLY A 132 -3.85 0.90 9.76
CA GLY A 132 -5.02 1.79 9.63
C GLY A 132 -4.89 2.87 8.55
N VAL A 133 -3.95 2.71 7.61
CA VAL A 133 -3.69 3.62 6.50
C VAL A 133 -4.16 3.01 5.18
N TYR A 134 -4.93 3.76 4.41
CA TYR A 134 -5.30 3.36 3.05
C TYR A 134 -4.22 3.80 2.05
N LEU A 135 -3.44 2.85 1.53
CA LEU A 135 -2.27 3.12 0.68
C LEU A 135 -2.58 4.00 -0.55
N PRO A 136 -3.70 3.84 -1.28
CA PRO A 136 -4.00 4.70 -2.43
C PRO A 136 -4.21 6.17 -2.03
N ALA A 137 -4.93 6.42 -0.92
CA ALA A 137 -5.09 7.79 -0.41
C ALA A 137 -3.76 8.35 0.13
N PHE A 138 -2.94 7.52 0.77
CA PHE A 138 -1.59 7.89 1.19
C PHE A 138 -0.73 8.34 0.00
N CYS A 139 -0.70 7.56 -1.08
CA CYS A 139 0.05 7.90 -2.30
C CYS A 139 -0.49 9.14 -3.01
N MET A 140 -1.82 9.31 -3.08
CA MET A 140 -2.44 10.51 -3.65
C MET A 140 -2.10 11.78 -2.85
N GLY A 141 -2.18 11.72 -1.52
CA GLY A 141 -1.83 12.83 -0.63
C GLY A 141 -0.37 13.28 -0.81
N ARG A 142 0.53 12.34 -1.13
CA ARG A 142 1.94 12.66 -1.43
C ARG A 142 2.16 13.24 -2.81
N ASN A 143 1.36 12.87 -3.80
CA ASN A 143 1.42 13.49 -5.13
C ASN A 143 0.92 14.95 -5.08
N LEU A 144 -0.13 15.22 -4.30
CA LEU A 144 -0.65 16.57 -4.08
C LEU A 144 0.30 17.44 -3.23
N ASN A 145 0.90 16.88 -2.19
CA ASN A 145 1.88 17.58 -1.34
C ASN A 145 3.30 17.60 -1.93
N GLY A 146 3.58 16.87 -3.01
CA GLY A 146 4.86 16.89 -3.72
C GLY A 146 5.22 18.24 -4.35
N ARG A 147 4.23 19.14 -4.52
CA ARG A 147 4.45 20.54 -4.92
C ARG A 147 4.49 21.55 -3.77
N ARG A 148 4.22 21.14 -2.52
CA ARG A 148 4.32 22.01 -1.34
C ARG A 148 4.69 21.22 -0.07
N GLU A 149 5.87 21.59 0.43
CA GLU A 149 6.17 21.75 1.87
C GLU A 149 6.57 20.47 2.64
N MET A 150 7.89 20.26 2.69
CA MET A 150 8.58 19.88 3.91
C MET A 150 8.26 20.94 5.00
N SER A 151 7.44 20.60 6.01
CA SER A 151 7.48 21.14 7.39
C SER A 151 6.16 21.06 8.18
N GLN A 152 5.32 20.03 8.01
CA GLN A 152 4.17 19.84 8.94
C GLN A 152 3.97 18.38 9.35
N ILE A 153 4.97 17.80 10.03
CA ILE A 153 4.73 16.69 10.96
C ILE A 153 5.17 17.15 12.35
N GLN A 154 4.66 18.29 12.78
CA GLN A 154 4.49 18.59 14.20
C GLN A 154 3.12 19.23 14.37
N SER A 155 2.22 18.48 14.99
CA SER A 155 1.05 18.96 15.72
C SER A 155 0.05 19.82 14.94
N SER A 156 -1.04 19.20 14.47
CA SER A 156 -2.39 19.79 14.48
C SER A 156 -3.42 18.72 14.10
N GLY A 157 -4.29 18.35 15.05
CA GLY A 157 -5.52 17.65 14.72
C GLY A 157 -6.39 18.59 13.89
N VAL A 158 -6.56 18.31 12.60
CA VAL A 158 -7.40 19.10 11.71
C VAL A 158 -8.66 18.30 11.43
N ALA A 159 -9.76 18.69 12.10
CA ALA A 159 -11.10 18.29 11.72
C ALA A 159 -11.45 18.93 10.37
N TRP A 160 -11.96 18.12 9.43
CA TRP A 160 -12.42 18.59 8.13
C TRP A 160 -13.66 19.50 8.30
N PRO A 161 -13.69 20.70 7.70
CA PRO A 161 -14.89 21.52 7.68
C PRO A 161 -15.91 20.93 6.66
N PRO A 162 -17.22 21.02 6.92
CA PRO A 162 -18.21 20.64 5.93
C PRO A 162 -18.16 21.58 4.73
N SER A 163 -18.27 21.01 3.54
CA SER A 163 -18.31 21.67 2.24
C SER A 163 -19.38 22.77 2.21
N ALA A 164 -18.95 24.00 1.94
CA ALA A 164 -19.85 25.12 1.70
C ALA A 164 -20.47 24.98 0.31
N ALA A 165 -21.76 24.66 0.26
CA ALA A 165 -22.59 24.91 -0.91
C ALA A 165 -22.69 26.43 -1.13
N SER A 166 -22.25 26.89 -2.29
CA SER A 166 -22.43 28.26 -2.73
C SER A 166 -23.88 28.46 -3.19
N ASP A 167 -24.68 29.13 -2.37
CA ASP A 167 -25.89 29.81 -2.82
C ASP A 167 -25.91 31.24 -2.31
N GLY A 168 -26.24 32.16 -3.22
CA GLY A 168 -26.07 33.59 -3.07
C GLY A 168 -27.10 34.29 -2.18
N TYR A 169 -26.90 35.60 -2.11
CA TYR A 169 -27.70 36.65 -1.47
C TYR A 169 -27.46 36.94 0.02
N GLY A 170 -26.75 38.06 0.25
CA GLY A 170 -27.38 39.15 0.99
C GLY A 170 -26.79 39.50 2.36
N ARG A 171 -26.26 40.73 2.41
CA ARG A 171 -26.40 41.69 3.52
C ARG A 171 -25.32 41.68 4.61
N GLN A 172 -24.34 42.53 4.37
CA GLN A 172 -23.48 43.23 5.31
C GLN A 172 -24.31 43.95 6.39
N LEU A 173 -24.01 43.72 7.68
CA LEU A 173 -24.33 44.61 8.80
C LEU A 173 -23.31 44.40 9.94
N SER A 174 -22.95 45.53 10.56
CA SER A 174 -21.85 45.84 11.49
C SER A 174 -21.78 45.10 12.82
N GLU A 175 -20.57 45.22 13.40
CA GLU A 175 -20.15 45.03 14.79
C GLU A 175 -21.14 45.45 15.91
N GLY A 176 -21.09 44.72 17.02
CA GLY A 176 -21.62 45.08 18.34
C GLY A 176 -21.49 43.93 19.37
N PRO A 177 -21.39 44.20 20.69
CA PRO A 177 -20.30 43.67 21.51
C PRO A 177 -20.63 42.46 22.42
N ALA A 178 -19.54 41.93 22.98
CA ALA A 178 -19.41 40.85 23.95
C ALA A 178 -20.45 40.83 25.10
N ALA A 179 -20.91 39.61 25.43
CA ALA A 179 -21.39 39.27 26.77
C ALA A 179 -20.92 37.86 27.14
N SER A 180 -20.01 37.82 28.09
CA SER A 180 -19.54 36.67 28.85
C SER A 180 -20.62 36.15 29.80
N PHE A 181 -20.91 34.84 29.79
CA PHE A 181 -21.35 34.12 30.99
C PHE A 181 -20.79 32.70 30.97
N ALA A 182 -20.11 32.36 32.07
CA ALA A 182 -19.46 31.07 32.33
C ALA A 182 -20.42 30.16 33.15
N PRO A 183 -19.98 29.00 33.64
CA PRO A 183 -20.53 27.68 33.32
C PRO A 183 -21.45 27.12 34.42
N LEU A 184 -22.22 26.06 34.12
CA LEU A 184 -22.76 25.17 35.16
C LEU A 184 -22.90 23.74 34.63
N SER A 185 -22.23 22.84 35.35
CA SER A 185 -22.22 21.39 35.30
C SER A 185 -23.52 20.76 35.78
N ALA A 186 -23.97 19.64 35.18
CA ALA A 186 -24.49 18.45 35.89
C ALA A 186 -24.96 17.33 34.92
N SER A 187 -24.34 16.15 35.10
CA SER A 187 -24.91 14.78 35.11
C SER A 187 -26.10 14.37 34.22
N GLY A 188 -25.84 13.35 33.38
CA GLY A 188 -26.54 12.05 33.42
C GLY A 188 -27.92 11.93 32.75
N GLY A 189 -28.07 10.90 31.91
CA GLY A 189 -29.38 10.30 31.64
C GLY A 189 -29.73 10.03 30.18
N TYR A 190 -29.46 8.80 29.74
CA TYR A 190 -30.17 8.00 28.72
C TYR A 190 -31.46 8.60 28.11
N GLY A 191 -31.47 8.69 26.78
CA GLY A 191 -32.68 8.94 25.99
C GLY A 191 -32.44 8.67 24.52
N ARG A 192 -32.70 7.43 24.08
CA ARG A 192 -32.83 7.10 22.65
C ARG A 192 -33.99 7.89 22.08
N LEU A 193 -33.72 8.71 21.08
CA LEU A 193 -34.71 9.21 20.14
C LEU A 193 -34.21 8.84 18.74
N PHE A 194 -34.88 7.83 18.18
CA PHE A 194 -34.85 7.54 16.76
C PHE A 194 -35.42 8.75 16.03
N SER A 195 -34.61 9.35 15.16
CA SER A 195 -35.12 10.24 14.12
C SER A 195 -34.64 9.67 12.80
N GLU A 196 -35.58 9.09 12.06
CA GLU A 196 -35.42 8.69 10.67
C GLU A 196 -34.95 9.90 9.85
N GLY A 197 -33.67 9.89 9.47
CA GLY A 197 -33.11 10.74 8.44
C GLY A 197 -33.04 9.98 7.11
N PRO A 198 -33.09 10.66 5.95
CA PRO A 198 -33.27 10.01 4.66
C PRO A 198 -32.06 9.13 4.35
N ALA A 199 -32.32 7.88 3.97
CA ALA A 199 -31.35 7.03 3.32
C ALA A 199 -30.96 7.63 1.98
N ALA A 200 -29.90 8.44 1.97
CA ALA A 200 -29.11 8.71 0.78
C ALA A 200 -27.82 7.90 0.91
N SER A 201 -27.96 6.57 0.90
CA SER A 201 -26.86 5.71 0.48
C SER A 201 -26.63 6.02 -1.00
N VAL A 202 -25.67 6.92 -1.28
CA VAL A 202 -25.08 7.04 -2.61
C VAL A 202 -24.44 5.68 -2.88
N ALA A 203 -25.15 4.85 -3.64
CA ALA A 203 -24.57 3.66 -4.20
C ALA A 203 -23.54 4.14 -5.23
N LEU A 204 -22.25 4.06 -4.86
CA LEU A 204 -21.17 4.20 -5.82
C LEU A 204 -21.35 3.06 -6.82
N THR A 205 -21.76 3.39 -8.04
CA THR A 205 -21.81 2.41 -9.12
C THR A 205 -20.38 2.12 -9.55
N TYR A 206 -20.17 0.97 -10.18
CA TYR A 206 -18.85 0.56 -10.67
C TYR A 206 -18.23 1.62 -11.62
N ASP A 207 -19.08 2.41 -12.29
CA ASP A 207 -18.69 3.53 -13.15
C ASP A 207 -18.07 4.73 -12.40
N ASP A 208 -18.41 4.96 -11.11
CA ASP A 208 -17.84 6.08 -10.32
C ASP A 208 -16.43 5.77 -9.81
N LEU A 209 -16.08 4.49 -9.65
CA LEU A 209 -14.71 4.05 -9.33
C LEU A 209 -13.76 4.18 -10.52
N GLU A 210 -14.27 4.01 -11.75
CA GLU A 210 -13.49 4.11 -12.98
C GLU A 210 -13.21 5.57 -13.37
N ALA A 211 -14.09 6.51 -12.99
CA ALA A 211 -13.90 7.94 -13.21
C ALA A 211 -12.95 8.62 -12.20
N ALA A 212 -12.69 7.99 -11.05
CA ALA A 212 -11.77 8.48 -10.02
C ALA A 212 -10.35 7.91 -10.13
N ALA A 213 -10.10 7.03 -11.11
CA ALA A 213 -8.77 6.59 -11.49
C ALA A 213 -8.22 7.51 -12.58
N PRO A 214 -7.34 8.48 -12.28
CA PRO A 214 -6.37 8.85 -13.28
C PRO A 214 -5.37 7.69 -13.30
N TRP A 215 -5.36 6.96 -14.42
CA TRP A 215 -4.34 6.00 -14.87
C TRP A 215 -4.13 4.69 -14.09
#